data_AF-A0A968KAL8-F1
#
_entry.id   AF-A0A968KAL8-F1
#
_cell.length_a   1.000
_cell.length_b   1.000
_cell.length_c   1.000
_cell.angle_alpha   90.00
_cell.angle_beta   90.00
_cell.angle_gamma   90.00
#
_symmetry.space_group_name_H-M   'P 1'
#
loop_
_entity.id
_entity.type
_entity.pdbx_description
1 polymer ?
#
loop_
_entity_poly.entity_id
_entity_poly.type
_entity_poly.pdbx_seq_one_letter_code
_entity_poly.pdbx_strand_id
1 'polypeptide(L)'
;KHIILDHVSASWSIDETMSVYHADSVTVQWCLIAESLYKSHHIKGHHGFGGIWGSNYSTYHHNLFAHHSSRNPRFASGSENTDFRNNVIYNWGYQNVYGGEKQQPGDARFRFTNINMVANYYKPGPATLPGKVRHRIANPSMRNDTADFGQWYIADNVVEGDEQVTANNWNGGVQPDGGSTILQFVKRDKPWPSMAISKQTA
;
A
#
# COMPACT_ATOMS: atom_id res chain seq x y z
N LYS A 1 17.05 -11.70 -5.74
CA LYS A 1 16.48 -11.41 -7.09
C LYS A 1 15.53 -12.54 -7.45
N HIS A 2 14.52 -12.29 -8.29
CA HIS A 2 13.54 -13.29 -8.76
C HIS A 2 12.89 -14.11 -7.63
N ILE A 3 12.08 -13.43 -6.81
CA ILE A 3 11.40 -14.04 -5.67
C ILE A 3 9.90 -14.09 -5.96
N ILE A 4 9.30 -15.26 -5.76
CA ILE A 4 7.85 -15.43 -5.77
C ILE A 4 7.43 -15.98 -4.41
N LEU A 5 6.48 -15.30 -3.77
CA LEU A 5 5.74 -15.81 -2.62
C LEU A 5 4.29 -16.02 -3.08
N ASP A 6 3.84 -17.27 -3.01
CA ASP A 6 2.52 -17.67 -3.50
C ASP A 6 1.84 -18.58 -2.46
N HIS A 7 0.57 -18.32 -2.17
CA HIS A 7 -0.22 -19.08 -1.18
C HIS A 7 0.43 -19.20 0.21
N VAL A 8 1.18 -18.17 0.61
CA VAL A 8 1.77 -18.10 1.96
C VAL A 8 0.76 -17.50 2.94
N SER A 9 0.62 -18.11 4.10
CA SER A 9 -0.06 -17.53 5.26
C SER A 9 0.98 -17.05 6.27
N ALA A 10 0.98 -15.76 6.58
CA ALA A 10 1.86 -15.15 7.58
C ALA A 10 1.02 -14.40 8.63
N SER A 11 1.33 -14.63 9.91
CA SER A 11 0.61 -14.02 11.03
C SER A 11 1.44 -13.97 12.32
N TRP A 12 0.91 -13.27 13.34
CA TRP A 12 1.47 -13.21 14.70
C TRP A 12 2.90 -12.65 14.81
N SER A 13 3.30 -11.75 13.91
CA SER A 13 4.58 -11.02 14.00
C SER A 13 4.53 -9.88 15.03
N ILE A 14 5.69 -9.53 15.59
CA ILE A 14 5.89 -8.45 16.58
C ILE A 14 6.09 -7.08 15.90
N ASP A 15 6.68 -7.05 14.71
CA ASP A 15 6.88 -5.82 13.91
C ASP A 15 5.97 -5.88 12.67
N GLU A 16 6.51 -5.98 11.45
CA GLU A 16 5.70 -6.32 10.28
C GLU A 16 5.53 -7.82 10.08
N THR A 17 4.34 -8.23 9.64
CA THR A 17 4.02 -9.62 9.33
C THR A 17 4.72 -10.13 8.07
N MET A 18 4.78 -9.33 7.00
CA MET A 18 5.46 -9.70 5.77
C MET A 18 6.05 -8.48 5.07
N SER A 19 7.34 -8.23 5.28
CA SER A 19 8.10 -7.17 4.60
C SER A 19 8.98 -7.75 3.50
N VAL A 20 8.82 -7.25 2.27
CA VAL A 20 9.65 -7.58 1.12
C VAL A 20 9.89 -6.31 0.32
N TYR A 21 11.05 -5.69 0.51
CA TYR A 21 11.40 -4.44 -0.15
C TYR A 21 12.88 -4.35 -0.50
N HIS A 22 13.23 -3.40 -1.36
CA HIS A 22 14.60 -3.13 -1.83
C HIS A 22 15.26 -4.35 -2.49
N ALA A 23 14.45 -5.20 -3.12
CA ALA A 23 14.88 -6.29 -3.97
C ALA A 23 14.80 -5.89 -5.46
N ASP A 24 15.11 -6.86 -6.33
CA ASP A 24 15.14 -6.66 -7.78
C ASP A 24 13.78 -6.98 -8.42
N SER A 25 13.40 -8.26 -8.45
CA SER A 25 12.15 -8.74 -9.05
C SER A 25 11.38 -9.57 -8.02
N VAL A 26 10.15 -9.14 -7.67
CA VAL A 26 9.34 -9.75 -6.61
C VAL A 26 7.89 -9.91 -7.03
N THR A 27 7.31 -11.09 -6.83
CA THR A 27 5.86 -11.31 -6.88
C THR A 27 5.37 -11.82 -5.53
N VAL A 28 4.33 -11.20 -4.98
CA VAL A 28 3.56 -11.76 -3.85
C VAL A 28 2.12 -11.91 -4.29
N GLN A 29 1.62 -13.14 -4.28
CA GLN A 29 0.30 -13.45 -4.80
C GLN A 29 -0.46 -14.47 -3.96
N TRP A 30 -1.79 -14.34 -3.91
CA TRP A 30 -2.67 -15.30 -3.24
C TRP A 30 -2.30 -15.58 -1.77
N CYS A 31 -1.60 -14.64 -1.12
CA CYS A 31 -1.15 -14.77 0.25
C CYS A 31 -2.19 -14.23 1.24
N LEU A 32 -2.22 -14.83 2.43
CA LEU A 32 -2.89 -14.30 3.60
C LEU A 32 -1.84 -13.63 4.50
N ILE A 33 -1.97 -12.32 4.71
CA ILE A 33 -1.16 -11.55 5.65
C ILE A 33 -2.11 -10.99 6.70
N ALA A 34 -2.08 -11.56 7.91
CA ALA A 34 -3.09 -11.22 8.91
C ALA A 34 -2.57 -11.22 10.35
N GLU A 35 -3.33 -10.60 11.25
CA GLU A 35 -3.20 -10.76 12.71
C GLU A 35 -1.78 -10.54 13.26
N SER A 36 -1.17 -9.42 12.91
CA SER A 36 0.03 -8.93 13.62
C SER A 36 -0.27 -8.67 15.10
N LEU A 37 0.71 -8.87 15.97
CA LEU A 37 0.54 -8.67 17.41
C LEU A 37 0.46 -7.17 17.77
N TYR A 38 -0.76 -6.68 18.06
CA TYR A 38 -1.01 -5.26 18.35
C TYR A 38 -0.21 -4.71 19.55
N LYS A 39 -0.17 -5.44 20.67
CA LYS A 39 0.48 -5.03 21.93
C LYS A 39 1.35 -6.15 22.47
N SER A 40 2.46 -6.41 21.77
CA SER A 40 3.48 -7.39 22.16
C SER A 40 4.77 -6.68 22.62
N HIS A 41 5.92 -7.32 22.46
CA HIS A 41 7.23 -6.89 22.95
C HIS A 41 7.93 -5.86 22.05
N HIS A 42 7.21 -5.20 21.15
CA HIS A 42 7.84 -4.24 20.25
C HIS A 42 8.31 -3.00 21.01
N ILE A 43 9.57 -2.60 20.82
CA ILE A 43 10.21 -1.51 21.56
C ILE A 43 9.53 -0.14 21.38
N LYS A 44 8.75 0.02 20.29
CA LYS A 44 7.99 1.24 19.98
C LYS A 44 6.55 1.23 20.53
N GLY A 45 6.19 0.26 21.38
CA GLY A 45 4.84 0.12 21.92
C GLY A 45 3.89 -0.61 20.97
N HIS A 46 2.68 -0.10 20.77
CA HIS A 46 1.67 -0.74 19.91
C HIS A 46 2.16 -0.81 18.45
N HIS A 47 2.40 -2.02 17.92
CA HIS A 47 3.10 -2.22 16.65
C HIS A 47 2.64 -3.44 15.83
N GLY A 48 1.33 -3.65 15.72
CA GLY A 48 0.80 -4.70 14.85
C GLY A 48 0.68 -4.25 13.39
N PHE A 49 1.71 -4.47 12.55
CA PHE A 49 1.76 -3.98 11.17
C PHE A 49 1.79 -5.08 10.11
N GLY A 50 1.23 -4.79 8.92
CA GLY A 50 1.15 -5.75 7.81
C GLY A 50 2.49 -5.97 7.11
N GLY A 51 3.04 -4.94 6.46
CA GLY A 51 4.27 -5.10 5.66
C GLY A 51 4.81 -3.80 5.07
N ILE A 52 6.13 -3.76 4.86
CA ILE A 52 6.78 -2.76 3.98
C ILE A 52 7.12 -3.42 2.65
N TRP A 53 6.54 -2.91 1.56
CA TRP A 53 6.64 -3.48 0.21
C TRP A 53 7.27 -2.49 -0.78
N GLY A 54 7.99 -2.98 -1.78
CA GLY A 54 8.55 -2.15 -2.85
C GLY A 54 9.89 -2.63 -3.37
N SER A 55 10.03 -2.90 -4.65
CA SER A 55 11.26 -3.39 -5.30
C SER A 55 11.29 -2.98 -6.77
N ASN A 56 12.46 -3.02 -7.42
CA ASN A 56 12.66 -2.50 -8.78
C ASN A 56 11.54 -2.85 -9.76
N TYR A 57 11.17 -4.13 -9.78
CA TYR A 57 9.99 -4.64 -10.47
C TYR A 57 9.20 -5.54 -9.52
N SER A 58 8.11 -5.01 -8.97
CA SER A 58 7.29 -5.73 -8.01
C SER A 58 5.83 -5.82 -8.40
N THR A 59 5.25 -7.00 -8.25
CA THR A 59 3.82 -7.26 -8.43
C THR A 59 3.22 -7.87 -7.17
N TYR A 60 2.13 -7.30 -6.70
CA TYR A 60 1.45 -7.70 -5.49
C TYR A 60 -0.03 -7.84 -5.80
N HIS A 61 -0.54 -9.06 -5.88
CA HIS A 61 -1.92 -9.26 -6.31
C HIS A 61 -2.67 -10.41 -5.68
N HIS A 62 -3.98 -10.25 -5.54
CA HIS A 62 -4.85 -11.29 -4.98
C HIS A 62 -4.47 -11.70 -3.55
N ASN A 63 -3.84 -10.80 -2.79
CA ASN A 63 -3.51 -11.02 -1.38
C ASN A 63 -4.63 -10.48 -0.48
N LEU A 64 -4.77 -11.08 0.69
CA LEU A 64 -5.62 -10.56 1.77
C LEU A 64 -4.73 -9.98 2.88
N PHE A 65 -4.86 -8.67 3.11
CA PHE A 65 -4.42 -8.02 4.35
C PHE A 65 -5.59 -7.93 5.32
N ALA A 66 -5.44 -8.50 6.51
CA ALA A 66 -6.50 -8.46 7.52
C ALA A 66 -5.97 -8.16 8.92
N HIS A 67 -6.69 -7.31 9.66
CA HIS A 67 -6.48 -7.17 11.12
C HIS A 67 -5.12 -6.58 11.54
N HIS A 68 -4.55 -5.69 10.73
CA HIS A 68 -3.37 -4.91 11.11
C HIS A 68 -3.74 -3.47 11.48
N SER A 69 -2.99 -2.87 12.40
CA SER A 69 -3.23 -1.47 12.78
C SER A 69 -2.80 -0.46 11.72
N SER A 70 -1.76 -0.79 10.95
CA SER A 70 -1.13 0.05 9.92
C SER A 70 -0.31 -0.81 8.94
N ARG A 71 0.25 -0.17 7.90
CA ARG A 71 1.10 -0.76 6.87
C ARG A 71 0.42 -1.92 6.13
N ASN A 72 -0.66 -1.63 5.42
CA ASN A 72 -1.45 -2.61 4.67
C ASN A 72 -1.38 -2.45 3.13
N PRO A 73 -0.20 -2.42 2.47
CA PRO A 73 1.16 -2.28 2.98
C PRO A 73 1.58 -0.81 3.17
N ARG A 74 2.74 -0.55 3.79
CA ARG A 74 3.49 0.69 3.52
C ARG A 74 4.36 0.47 2.29
N PHE A 75 4.30 1.34 1.29
CA PHE A 75 5.29 1.31 0.22
C PHE A 75 6.61 1.93 0.68
N ALA A 76 7.71 1.23 0.45
CA ALA A 76 9.06 1.67 0.79
C ALA A 76 9.41 2.99 0.08
N SER A 77 10.30 3.77 0.69
CA SER A 77 10.89 4.91 0.01
C SER A 77 11.81 4.40 -1.11
N GLY A 78 11.71 4.99 -2.30
CA GLY A 78 12.36 4.43 -3.47
C GLY A 78 11.88 3.01 -3.78
N SER A 79 10.57 2.76 -3.76
CA SER A 79 10.01 1.44 -4.07
C SER A 79 10.19 1.04 -5.53
N GLU A 80 10.67 1.96 -6.37
CA GLU A 80 10.84 1.81 -7.82
C GLU A 80 9.51 1.42 -8.47
N ASN A 81 9.43 0.40 -9.34
CA ASN A 81 8.17 0.08 -10.03
C ASN A 81 7.36 -0.98 -9.26
N THR A 82 6.25 -0.53 -8.68
CA THR A 82 5.33 -1.35 -7.90
C THR A 82 3.97 -1.45 -8.56
N ASP A 83 3.44 -2.65 -8.66
CA ASP A 83 2.12 -2.93 -9.20
C ASP A 83 1.28 -3.68 -8.15
N PHE A 84 0.26 -3.03 -7.62
CA PHE A 84 -0.56 -3.50 -6.51
C PHE A 84 -2.03 -3.60 -6.95
N ARG A 85 -2.51 -4.82 -7.21
CA ARG A 85 -3.83 -5.00 -7.81
C ARG A 85 -4.64 -6.17 -7.26
N ASN A 86 -5.97 -6.05 -7.30
CA ASN A 86 -6.86 -7.14 -6.89
C ASN A 86 -6.58 -7.69 -5.48
N ASN A 87 -6.04 -6.88 -4.57
CA ASN A 87 -5.88 -7.25 -3.17
C ASN A 87 -7.12 -6.86 -2.36
N VAL A 88 -7.34 -7.55 -1.24
CA VAL A 88 -8.36 -7.21 -0.26
C VAL A 88 -7.69 -6.62 0.97
N ILE A 89 -8.12 -5.43 1.39
CA ILE A 89 -7.62 -4.75 2.58
C ILE A 89 -8.77 -4.64 3.57
N TYR A 90 -8.67 -5.36 4.68
CA TYR A 90 -9.78 -5.54 5.61
C TYR A 90 -9.42 -5.18 7.05
N ASN A 91 -10.34 -4.46 7.71
CA ASN A 91 -10.33 -4.19 9.14
C ASN A 91 -8.98 -3.64 9.65
N TRP A 92 -8.43 -2.67 8.92
CA TRP A 92 -7.23 -1.94 9.37
C TRP A 92 -7.57 -1.07 10.58
N GLY A 93 -6.56 -0.69 11.36
CA GLY A 93 -6.75 0.19 12.52
C GLY A 93 -6.77 1.68 12.16
N TYR A 94 -5.67 2.38 12.47
CA TYR A 94 -5.56 3.84 12.32
C TYR A 94 -4.95 4.27 10.99
N GLN A 95 -4.47 3.33 10.17
CA GLN A 95 -3.93 3.60 8.83
C GLN A 95 -3.97 2.31 7.98
N ASN A 96 -4.02 2.43 6.65
CA ASN A 96 -3.86 1.31 5.72
C ASN A 96 -2.60 1.46 4.82
N VAL A 97 -2.78 1.81 3.55
CA VAL A 97 -1.76 2.00 2.52
C VAL A 97 -1.19 3.42 2.59
N TYR A 98 0.13 3.54 2.71
CA TYR A 98 0.82 4.82 2.74
C TYR A 98 2.29 4.70 2.35
N GLY A 99 3.03 5.80 2.37
CA GLY A 99 4.47 5.83 2.05
C GLY A 99 4.70 6.13 0.58
N GLY A 100 5.67 5.44 -0.04
CA GLY A 100 6.01 5.64 -1.44
C GLY A 100 6.70 6.98 -1.71
N GLU A 101 7.54 7.44 -0.77
CA GLU A 101 8.42 8.58 -0.99
C GLU A 101 9.35 8.27 -2.17
N LYS A 102 9.76 9.31 -2.91
CA LYS A 102 10.46 9.19 -4.18
C LYS A 102 11.73 8.36 -4.09
N GLN A 103 12.51 8.53 -3.03
CA GLN A 103 13.83 7.88 -2.92
C GLN A 103 14.16 7.45 -1.48
N GLN A 104 15.03 6.47 -1.35
CA GLN A 104 15.64 6.09 -0.08
C GLN A 104 16.79 7.07 0.26
N PRO A 105 16.75 7.78 1.39
CA PRO A 105 17.84 8.66 1.78
C PRO A 105 19.10 7.85 2.08
N GLY A 106 20.23 8.34 1.59
CA GLY A 106 21.53 7.71 1.80
C GLY A 106 21.78 6.47 0.94
N ASP A 107 20.86 6.10 0.05
CA ASP A 107 21.05 4.95 -0.84
C ASP A 107 20.65 5.28 -2.29
N ALA A 108 21.67 5.53 -3.12
CA ALA A 108 21.47 5.91 -4.53
C ALA A 108 20.87 4.80 -5.41
N ARG A 109 20.76 3.56 -4.90
CA ARG A 109 20.15 2.45 -5.63
C ARG A 109 18.64 2.62 -5.77
N PHE A 110 17.98 3.20 -4.76
CA PHE A 110 16.52 3.30 -4.67
C PHE A 110 16.07 4.75 -4.88
N ARG A 111 16.02 5.16 -6.14
CA ARG A 111 16.02 6.59 -6.54
C ARG A 111 14.70 7.14 -7.07
N PHE A 112 13.69 6.29 -7.28
CA PHE A 112 12.36 6.71 -7.73
C PHE A 112 11.29 5.77 -7.17
N THR A 113 10.02 6.19 -7.25
CA THR A 113 8.84 5.40 -6.88
C THR A 113 7.74 5.63 -7.92
N ASN A 114 7.26 4.55 -8.53
CA ASN A 114 6.10 4.47 -9.40
C ASN A 114 5.16 3.38 -8.89
N ILE A 115 3.91 3.72 -8.61
CA ILE A 115 2.93 2.77 -8.06
C ILE A 115 1.71 2.71 -8.98
N ASN A 116 1.39 1.52 -9.47
CA ASN A 116 0.07 1.21 -9.99
C ASN A 116 -0.76 0.59 -8.87
N MET A 117 -1.97 1.09 -8.64
CA MET A 117 -2.85 0.64 -7.58
C MET A 117 -4.27 0.46 -8.12
N VAL A 118 -4.59 -0.77 -8.51
CA VAL A 118 -5.72 -1.03 -9.40
C VAL A 118 -6.65 -2.11 -8.86
N ALA A 119 -7.95 -1.87 -8.86
CA ALA A 119 -8.96 -2.89 -8.55
C ALA A 119 -8.74 -3.62 -7.22
N ASN A 120 -8.28 -2.92 -6.20
CA ASN A 120 -8.24 -3.47 -4.83
C ASN A 120 -9.57 -3.18 -4.13
N TYR A 121 -9.96 -4.06 -3.21
CA TYR A 121 -11.19 -3.94 -2.44
C TYR A 121 -10.86 -3.59 -0.99
N TYR A 122 -11.43 -2.49 -0.50
CA TYR A 122 -11.24 -1.96 0.84
C TYR A 122 -12.51 -2.17 1.66
N LYS A 123 -12.40 -2.89 2.77
CA LYS A 123 -13.50 -3.07 3.71
C LYS A 123 -13.12 -2.58 5.11
N PRO A 124 -13.60 -1.40 5.54
CA PRO A 124 -13.40 -0.99 6.92
C PRO A 124 -14.12 -1.96 7.86
N GLY A 125 -13.52 -2.24 9.01
CA GLY A 125 -14.07 -3.15 10.01
C GLY A 125 -14.20 -2.49 11.39
N PRO A 126 -14.55 -3.26 12.43
CA PRO A 126 -14.73 -2.73 13.79
C PRO A 126 -13.48 -2.05 14.38
N ALA A 127 -12.28 -2.41 13.92
CA ALA A 127 -11.03 -1.79 14.36
C ALA A 127 -10.72 -0.49 13.61
N THR A 128 -11.36 -0.25 12.46
CA THR A 128 -11.06 0.91 11.61
C THR A 128 -11.53 2.20 12.26
N LEU A 129 -10.59 3.12 12.48
CA LEU A 129 -10.92 4.41 13.07
C LEU A 129 -11.92 5.17 12.19
N PRO A 130 -12.89 5.87 12.82
CA PRO A 130 -13.85 6.68 12.09
C PRO A 130 -13.17 7.87 11.39
N GLY A 131 -13.89 8.48 10.44
CA GLY A 131 -13.43 9.66 9.70
C GLY A 131 -12.59 9.30 8.47
N LYS A 132 -11.58 10.14 8.18
CA LYS A 132 -10.85 10.14 6.90
C LYS A 132 -10.19 8.80 6.54
N VAL A 133 -9.73 8.05 7.54
CA VAL A 133 -9.04 6.77 7.34
C VAL A 133 -9.99 5.66 6.88
N ARG A 134 -11.30 5.78 7.15
CA ARG A 134 -12.29 4.74 6.83
C ARG A 134 -12.50 4.56 5.32
N HIS A 135 -12.35 5.64 4.55
CA HIS A 135 -12.51 5.62 3.08
C HIS A 135 -11.21 5.91 2.33
N ARG A 136 -10.07 5.92 3.04
CA ARG A 136 -8.76 6.18 2.43
C ARG A 136 -8.34 4.96 1.61
N ILE A 137 -8.05 5.17 0.34
CA ILE A 137 -7.39 4.19 -0.53
C ILE A 137 -5.88 4.24 -0.28
N ALA A 138 -5.28 5.43 -0.29
CA ALA A 138 -3.85 5.61 -0.05
C ALA A 138 -3.52 6.97 0.58
N ASN A 139 -2.45 7.02 1.36
CA ASN A 139 -1.81 8.25 1.83
C ASN A 139 -0.36 8.32 1.32
N PRO A 140 -0.14 8.84 0.10
CA PRO A 140 1.20 9.10 -0.43
C PRO A 140 1.96 10.06 0.48
N SER A 141 3.19 9.69 0.82
CA SER A 141 4.00 10.43 1.80
C SER A 141 5.11 11.25 1.16
N MET A 142 5.50 12.33 1.84
CA MET A 142 6.68 13.16 1.54
C MET A 142 7.38 13.56 2.84
N ARG A 143 8.67 13.90 2.77
CA ARG A 143 9.42 14.36 3.96
C ARG A 143 9.59 15.87 4.03
N ASN A 144 10.10 16.46 2.94
CA ASN A 144 10.51 17.85 2.93
C ASN A 144 9.53 18.71 2.11
N ASP A 145 9.32 18.31 0.86
CA ASP A 145 8.51 19.05 -0.09
C ASP A 145 7.88 18.11 -1.13
N THR A 146 7.03 18.69 -1.99
CA THR A 146 6.26 17.97 -3.01
C THR A 146 7.12 17.23 -4.05
N ALA A 147 8.40 17.59 -4.22
CA ALA A 147 9.31 16.89 -5.12
C ALA A 147 9.75 15.50 -4.58
N ASP A 148 9.47 15.22 -3.32
CA ASP A 148 9.74 13.94 -2.67
C ASP A 148 8.59 12.93 -2.80
N PHE A 149 7.49 13.28 -3.47
CA PHE A 149 6.44 12.31 -3.77
C PHE A 149 6.90 11.30 -4.83
N GLY A 150 6.58 10.02 -4.57
CA GLY A 150 6.44 9.03 -5.64
C GLY A 150 5.25 9.32 -6.54
N GLN A 151 5.18 8.62 -7.67
CA GLN A 151 4.17 8.83 -8.70
C GLN A 151 3.15 7.69 -8.70
N TRP A 152 1.86 8.00 -8.64
CA TRP A 152 0.80 7.03 -8.38
C TRP A 152 -0.27 7.05 -9.48
N TYR A 153 -0.53 5.87 -10.05
CA TYR A 153 -1.71 5.60 -10.85
C TYR A 153 -2.70 4.79 -9.99
N ILE A 154 -3.85 5.36 -9.68
CA ILE A 154 -4.86 4.75 -8.80
C ILE A 154 -6.20 4.73 -9.54
N ALA A 155 -6.77 3.55 -9.73
CA ALA A 155 -8.00 3.36 -10.50
C ALA A 155 -8.77 2.11 -10.07
N ASP A 156 -10.09 2.13 -10.26
CA ASP A 156 -10.99 0.99 -10.12
C ASP A 156 -11.03 0.32 -8.75
N ASN A 157 -10.44 0.94 -7.72
CA ASN A 157 -10.53 0.41 -6.35
C ASN A 157 -11.92 0.65 -5.80
N VAL A 158 -12.43 -0.32 -5.05
CA VAL A 158 -13.74 -0.25 -4.39
C VAL A 158 -13.52 -0.04 -2.90
N VAL A 159 -14.30 0.86 -2.31
CA VAL A 159 -14.34 1.10 -0.87
C VAL A 159 -15.74 0.79 -0.37
N GLU A 160 -15.87 -0.29 0.39
CA GLU A 160 -17.15 -0.76 0.94
C GLU A 160 -17.81 0.34 1.77
N GLY A 161 -19.04 0.70 1.38
CA GLY A 161 -19.82 1.74 2.03
C GLY A 161 -19.44 3.18 1.67
N ASP A 162 -18.59 3.40 0.66
CA ASP A 162 -18.27 4.74 0.12
C ASP A 162 -18.36 4.76 -1.41
N GLU A 163 -19.57 5.02 -1.91
CA GLU A 163 -19.87 5.08 -3.35
C GLU A 163 -19.14 6.23 -4.05
N GLN A 164 -18.90 7.35 -3.36
CA GLN A 164 -18.22 8.52 -3.93
C GLN A 164 -16.76 8.22 -4.24
N VAL A 165 -16.03 7.64 -3.27
CA VAL A 165 -14.64 7.24 -3.45
C VAL A 165 -14.53 6.06 -4.43
N THR A 166 -15.49 5.14 -4.42
CA THR A 166 -15.52 4.02 -5.37
C THR A 166 -15.71 4.50 -6.81
N ALA A 167 -16.63 5.45 -7.04
CA ALA A 167 -16.86 6.02 -8.37
C ALA A 167 -15.68 6.86 -8.88
N ASN A 168 -14.96 7.54 -7.98
CA ASN A 168 -13.77 8.29 -8.31
C ASN A 168 -12.75 8.23 -7.16
N ASN A 169 -11.75 7.33 -7.30
CA ASN A 169 -10.73 7.09 -6.27
C ASN A 169 -9.97 8.36 -5.85
N TRP A 170 -9.81 9.32 -6.76
CA TRP A 170 -9.12 10.59 -6.49
C TRP A 170 -10.00 11.63 -5.77
N ASN A 171 -11.32 11.40 -5.70
CA ASN A 171 -12.26 12.25 -4.99
C ASN A 171 -12.39 11.82 -3.52
N GLY A 172 -11.34 12.07 -2.72
CA GLY A 172 -11.30 11.82 -1.28
C GLY A 172 -10.63 10.50 -0.85
N GLY A 173 -10.48 9.53 -1.76
CA GLY A 173 -9.78 8.26 -1.48
C GLY A 173 -8.27 8.41 -1.39
N VAL A 174 -7.67 9.28 -2.20
CA VAL A 174 -6.24 9.61 -2.14
C VAL A 174 -6.03 10.82 -1.25
N GLN A 175 -5.29 10.63 -0.16
CA GLN A 175 -5.11 11.62 0.90
C GLN A 175 -3.62 11.81 1.18
N PRO A 176 -2.86 12.55 0.33
CA PRO A 176 -1.43 12.69 0.49
C PRO A 176 -1.07 13.55 1.70
N ASP A 177 0.17 13.40 2.18
CA ASP A 177 0.74 14.33 3.15
C ASP A 177 0.68 15.76 2.59
N GLY A 178 0.36 16.76 3.41
CA GLY A 178 0.13 18.14 2.93
C GLY A 178 -1.24 18.40 2.28
N GLY A 179 -2.10 17.38 2.10
CA GLY A 179 -3.52 17.55 1.80
C GLY A 179 -3.90 17.51 0.32
N SER A 180 -5.19 17.70 0.01
CA SER A 180 -5.73 17.45 -1.34
C SER A 180 -5.35 18.50 -2.40
N THR A 181 -4.83 19.66 -2.01
CA THR A 181 -4.43 20.74 -2.93
C THR A 181 -3.15 20.44 -3.72
N ILE A 182 -2.48 19.33 -3.40
CA ILE A 182 -1.21 18.91 -3.99
C ILE A 182 -1.29 17.55 -4.71
N LEU A 183 -2.51 17.06 -4.99
CA LEU A 183 -2.72 15.79 -5.71
C LEU A 183 -2.04 15.76 -7.09
N GLN A 184 -1.88 16.91 -7.75
CA GLN A 184 -1.20 17.05 -9.03
C GLN A 184 0.29 16.64 -9.00
N PHE A 185 0.94 16.67 -7.83
CA PHE A 185 2.35 16.24 -7.71
C PHE A 185 2.49 14.72 -7.55
N VAL A 186 1.39 14.05 -7.24
CA VAL A 186 1.32 12.62 -6.94
C VAL A 186 0.72 11.83 -8.11
N LYS A 187 -0.30 12.40 -8.76
CA LYS A 187 -1.13 11.70 -9.74
C LYS A 187 -0.41 11.44 -11.06
N ARG A 188 -0.54 10.20 -11.56
CA ARG A 188 -0.30 9.82 -12.95
C ARG A 188 -1.60 9.48 -13.64
N ASP A 189 -1.74 9.90 -14.90
CA ASP A 189 -2.91 9.56 -15.73
C ASP A 189 -2.80 8.18 -16.39
N LYS A 190 -1.58 7.63 -16.47
CA LYS A 190 -1.32 6.30 -17.03
C LYS A 190 -0.48 5.45 -16.09
N PRO A 191 -0.76 4.14 -16.00
CA PRO A 191 0.08 3.22 -15.27
C PRO A 191 1.46 3.12 -15.92
N TRP A 192 2.46 2.74 -15.14
CA TRP A 192 3.72 2.25 -15.72
C TRP A 192 3.48 0.86 -16.34
N PRO A 193 4.25 0.45 -17.37
CA PRO A 193 4.05 -0.81 -18.07
C PRO A 193 4.48 -2.00 -17.19
N SER A 194 3.55 -2.51 -16.38
CA SER A 194 3.76 -3.66 -15.52
C SER A 194 3.46 -4.98 -16.23
N MET A 195 3.89 -6.08 -15.62
CA MET A 195 3.55 -7.43 -16.08
C MET A 195 2.03 -7.58 -16.20
N ALA A 196 1.58 -8.21 -17.29
CA ALA A 196 0.16 -8.46 -17.51
C ALA A 196 -0.36 -9.41 -16.44
N ILE A 197 -1.33 -8.94 -15.66
CA ILE A 197 -2.08 -9.74 -14.68
C ILE A 197 -3.55 -9.57 -15.05
N SER A 198 -4.28 -10.68 -15.13
CA SER A 198 -5.71 -10.70 -15.39
C SER A 198 -6.44 -9.93 -14.29
N LYS A 199 -6.78 -8.66 -14.60
CA LYS A 199 -7.53 -7.80 -13.70
C LYS A 199 -8.94 -8.36 -13.53
N GLN A 200 -9.35 -8.57 -12.30
CA GLN A 200 -10.73 -8.88 -11.94
C GLN A 200 -11.43 -7.59 -11.48
N THR A 201 -12.76 -7.55 -11.55
CA THR A 201 -13.53 -6.50 -10.88
C THR A 201 -13.34 -6.67 -9.37
N ALA A 202 -13.08 -5.56 -8.68
CA ALA A 202 -13.01 -5.53 -7.22
C ALA A 202 -14.40 -5.76 -6.60
#